data_AF-A0A378J2G5-F1
#
_entry.id   AF-A0A378J2G5-F1
#
_cell.length_a   1.000
_cell.length_b   1.000
_cell.length_c   1.000
_cell.angle_alpha   90.00
_cell.angle_beta   90.00
_cell.angle_gamma   90.00
#
_symmetry.space_group_name_H-M   'P 1'
#
loop_
_entity.id
_entity.type
_entity.pdbx_description
1 polymer ?
#
loop_
_entity_poly.entity_id
_entity_poly.type
_entity_poly.pdbx_seq_one_letter_code
_entity_poly.pdbx_strand_id
1 'polypeptide(L)'
;MLKKNAQFIKNELELDRLYALNERANAENYQIISFCVMNIRFLETYPLANCDDDTQLELLTLRGDYYLSLFKALSAIKNPTQEDVSDRLKYREIAYEYHPVEVEKIEQEFQLKEEKLNLDHDFSFALYLNELEKKSEPIEEFEQKNKHPEEIEQKENCLEELEQNEKHSKELEQNEEFVLLDESKEKVLRSEKVLPLMQEDVKRKYHHSLFDWAKNLQPEALERYINKIIDKQYTPLLSTFSFRQRTEPVKEYLKVSKQEHGDNRLAYILSSGSQEDGALNKLLVEGLTPLMLRKYSIPSINLAIQDKSFKQSIAGITRDVVFFAKNDKRFTHPYSDTVISSVYKAIYDWVDTLTEDSFQSLVKSSLKQYESKTWGGYWSTSKRLNIETYLKKNGNAQVLALIFINELNELALSECLFVKIVNAIKKEIISGDYPKMKHDLEYKLIAEFNLEEHKDFYIANLRTHHETLAAAARHSDSAVMSYAY
;
A
#
# COMPACT_ATOMS: atom_id res chain seq x y z
N MET A 1 34.36 -30.39 -5.13
CA MET A 1 33.58 -31.11 -4.09
C MET A 1 32.12 -31.33 -4.51
N LEU A 2 31.45 -30.30 -5.05
CA LEU A 2 30.09 -30.37 -5.63
C LEU A 2 29.91 -31.50 -6.65
N LYS A 3 30.87 -31.68 -7.56
CA LYS A 3 30.90 -32.74 -8.58
C LYS A 3 30.97 -34.19 -8.05
N LYS A 4 30.97 -34.38 -6.72
CA LYS A 4 30.89 -35.71 -6.09
C LYS A 4 29.53 -36.00 -5.45
N ASN A 5 28.68 -34.99 -5.28
CA ASN A 5 27.34 -35.20 -4.72
C ASN A 5 26.36 -35.64 -5.81
N ALA A 6 25.90 -36.88 -5.74
CA ALA A 6 25.02 -37.45 -6.74
C ALA A 6 23.68 -36.71 -6.89
N GLN A 7 23.13 -36.17 -5.80
CA GLN A 7 21.87 -35.43 -5.84
C GLN A 7 22.04 -34.07 -6.51
N PHE A 8 23.13 -33.35 -6.20
CA PHE A 8 23.45 -32.07 -6.82
C PHE A 8 23.64 -32.25 -8.34
N ILE A 9 24.43 -33.24 -8.76
CA ILE A 9 24.64 -33.54 -10.19
C ILE A 9 23.33 -33.90 -10.88
N LYS A 10 22.47 -34.69 -10.22
CA LYS A 10 21.15 -35.04 -10.76
C LYS A 10 20.28 -33.80 -10.96
N ASN A 11 20.28 -32.88 -9.98
CA ASN A 11 19.54 -31.63 -10.08
C ASN A 11 20.06 -30.76 -11.23
N GLU A 12 21.38 -30.66 -11.41
CA GLU A 12 21.98 -29.92 -12.53
C GLU A 12 21.58 -30.47 -13.88
N LEU A 13 21.65 -31.79 -14.07
CA LEU A 13 21.23 -32.43 -15.31
C LEU A 13 19.75 -32.19 -15.62
N GLU A 14 18.91 -32.14 -14.59
CA GLU A 14 17.48 -31.87 -14.75
C GLU A 14 17.21 -30.39 -15.03
N LEU A 15 17.96 -29.47 -14.41
CA LEU A 15 17.92 -28.05 -14.75
C LEU A 15 18.32 -27.82 -16.21
N ASP A 16 19.41 -28.44 -16.67
CA ASP A 16 19.84 -28.38 -18.07
C ASP A 16 18.74 -28.88 -19.02
N ARG A 17 18.09 -30.01 -18.68
CA ARG A 17 16.96 -30.55 -19.44
C ARG A 17 15.80 -29.56 -19.50
N LEU A 18 15.46 -28.93 -18.38
CA LEU A 18 14.34 -27.99 -18.28
C LEU A 18 14.63 -26.66 -18.99
N TYR A 19 15.88 -26.18 -18.98
CA TYR A 19 16.28 -24.98 -19.72
C TYR A 19 16.36 -25.20 -21.23
N ALA A 20 16.55 -26.43 -21.70
CA ALA A 20 16.53 -26.76 -23.12
C ALA A 20 15.13 -26.75 -23.75
N LEU A 21 14.06 -26.58 -22.95
CA LEU A 21 12.69 -26.50 -23.47
C LEU A 21 12.41 -25.11 -24.07
N ASN A 22 12.01 -25.08 -25.35
CA ASN A 22 11.67 -23.84 -26.05
C ASN A 22 10.46 -23.11 -25.43
N GLU A 23 9.48 -23.88 -24.95
CA GLU A 23 8.32 -23.37 -24.23
C GLU A 23 8.17 -24.16 -22.93
N ARG A 24 7.97 -23.45 -21.82
CA ARG A 24 7.76 -24.02 -20.49
C ARG A 24 6.36 -23.70 -20.01
N ALA A 25 5.64 -24.71 -19.51
CA ALA A 25 4.43 -24.46 -18.75
C ALA A 25 4.80 -24.14 -17.30
N ASN A 26 3.78 -23.81 -16.50
CA ASN A 26 3.99 -23.50 -15.08
C ASN A 26 4.61 -24.69 -14.33
N ALA A 27 4.26 -25.93 -14.70
CA ALA A 27 4.77 -27.13 -14.06
C ALA A 27 6.31 -27.24 -14.17
N GLU A 28 6.87 -26.95 -15.34
CA GLU A 28 8.31 -26.94 -15.56
C GLU A 28 8.98 -25.79 -14.78
N ASN A 29 8.35 -24.61 -14.73
CA ASN A 29 8.87 -23.49 -13.92
C ASN A 29 8.91 -23.86 -12.42
N TYR A 30 7.90 -24.54 -11.89
CA TYR A 30 7.91 -25.03 -10.51
C TYR A 30 8.98 -26.11 -10.26
N GLN A 31 9.25 -26.96 -11.24
CA GLN A 31 10.34 -27.93 -11.13
C GLN A 31 11.70 -27.22 -11.05
N ILE A 32 11.93 -26.22 -11.90
CA ILE A 32 13.14 -25.38 -11.85
C ILE A 32 13.27 -24.74 -10.47
N ILE A 33 12.19 -24.13 -9.96
CA ILE A 33 12.18 -23.52 -8.63
C ILE A 33 12.60 -24.53 -7.56
N SER A 34 12.01 -25.72 -7.58
CA SER A 34 12.32 -26.79 -6.63
C SER A 34 13.79 -27.20 -6.69
N PHE A 35 14.35 -27.44 -7.87
CA PHE A 35 15.76 -27.85 -8.02
C PHE A 35 16.74 -26.74 -7.62
N CYS A 36 16.47 -25.49 -8.00
CA CYS A 36 17.28 -24.34 -7.58
C CYS A 36 17.29 -24.18 -6.06
N VAL A 37 16.11 -24.26 -5.40
CA VAL A 37 16.03 -24.19 -3.93
C VAL A 37 16.81 -25.33 -3.26
N MET A 38 16.72 -26.56 -3.80
CA MET A 38 17.50 -27.69 -3.27
C MET A 38 19.01 -27.46 -3.42
N ASN A 39 19.47 -26.96 -4.57
CA ASN A 39 20.89 -26.70 -4.81
C ASN A 39 21.41 -25.55 -3.97
N ILE A 40 20.65 -24.45 -3.82
CA ILE A 40 21.01 -23.34 -2.91
C ILE A 40 21.17 -23.85 -1.48
N ARG A 41 20.20 -24.62 -0.97
CA ARG A 41 20.30 -25.22 0.38
C ARG A 41 21.53 -26.09 0.52
N PHE A 42 21.88 -26.85 -0.53
CA PHE A 42 23.10 -27.65 -0.52
C PHE A 42 24.37 -26.78 -0.47
N LEU A 43 24.44 -25.71 -1.27
CA LEU A 43 25.55 -24.76 -1.26
C LEU A 43 25.70 -24.07 0.11
N GLU A 44 24.59 -23.74 0.76
CA GLU A 44 24.57 -23.12 2.10
C GLU A 44 25.14 -24.03 3.20
N THR A 45 25.21 -25.35 2.98
CA THR A 45 25.87 -26.25 3.92
C THR A 45 27.40 -26.17 3.90
N TYR A 46 27.98 -25.51 2.89
CA TYR A 46 29.43 -25.34 2.78
C TYR A 46 29.89 -24.08 3.52
N PRO A 47 30.77 -24.22 4.53
CA PRO A 47 31.33 -23.06 5.23
C PRO A 47 32.33 -22.35 4.31
N LEU A 48 31.91 -21.25 3.69
CA LEU A 48 32.75 -20.43 2.79
C LEU A 48 34.09 -20.04 3.42
N ALA A 49 34.11 -19.77 4.73
CA ALA A 49 35.32 -19.41 5.47
C ALA A 49 36.45 -20.46 5.43
N ASN A 50 36.15 -21.71 5.06
CA ASN A 50 37.12 -22.79 4.97
C ASN A 50 37.59 -23.08 3.54
N CYS A 51 37.09 -22.32 2.55
CA CYS A 51 37.47 -22.43 1.15
C CYS A 51 38.55 -21.39 0.81
N ASP A 52 39.42 -21.70 -0.15
CA ASP A 52 40.24 -20.69 -0.80
C ASP A 52 39.38 -19.67 -1.56
N ASP A 53 39.93 -18.48 -1.81
CA ASP A 53 39.21 -17.35 -2.41
C ASP A 53 38.58 -17.68 -3.77
N ASP A 54 39.29 -18.46 -4.60
CA ASP A 54 38.79 -18.90 -5.91
C ASP A 54 37.56 -19.79 -5.76
N THR A 55 37.61 -20.76 -4.84
CA THR A 55 36.48 -21.63 -4.53
C THR A 55 35.32 -20.85 -3.90
N GLN A 56 35.58 -19.88 -3.03
CA GLN A 56 34.53 -19.02 -2.47
C GLN A 56 33.83 -18.23 -3.57
N LEU A 57 34.59 -17.65 -4.50
CA LEU A 57 34.05 -16.90 -5.62
C LEU A 57 33.22 -17.79 -6.57
N GLU A 58 33.67 -19.01 -6.86
CA GLU A 58 32.92 -19.99 -7.66
C GLU A 58 31.58 -20.33 -6.99
N LEU A 59 31.58 -20.59 -5.68
CA LEU A 59 30.37 -20.91 -4.91
C LEU A 59 29.39 -19.74 -4.84
N LEU A 60 29.88 -18.52 -4.65
CA LEU A 60 29.06 -17.31 -4.64
C LEU A 60 28.45 -17.02 -6.01
N THR A 61 29.24 -17.17 -7.09
CA THR A 61 28.77 -17.01 -8.47
C THR A 61 27.65 -18.01 -8.76
N LEU A 62 27.87 -19.29 -8.44
CA LEU A 62 26.89 -20.35 -8.65
C LEU A 62 25.60 -20.12 -7.84
N ARG A 63 25.73 -19.60 -6.61
CA ARG A 63 24.57 -19.21 -5.80
C ARG A 63 23.78 -18.07 -6.44
N GLY A 64 24.47 -17.05 -6.94
CA GLY A 64 23.88 -15.95 -7.70
C GLY A 64 23.10 -16.45 -8.92
N ASP A 65 23.68 -17.39 -9.68
CA ASP A 65 23.05 -17.98 -10.87
C ASP A 65 21.74 -18.70 -10.54
N TYR A 66 21.67 -19.40 -9.41
CA TYR A 66 20.43 -20.04 -8.96
C TYR A 66 19.38 -19.02 -8.52
N TYR A 67 19.75 -17.95 -7.81
CA TYR A 67 18.79 -16.90 -7.46
C TYR A 67 18.23 -16.18 -8.70
N LEU A 68 19.09 -15.89 -9.68
CA LEU A 68 18.66 -15.35 -10.97
C LEU A 68 17.71 -16.31 -11.69
N SER A 69 18.01 -17.61 -11.66
CA SER A 69 17.16 -18.66 -12.22
C SER A 69 15.78 -18.74 -11.53
N LEU A 70 15.74 -18.62 -10.20
CA LEU A 70 14.49 -18.55 -9.43
C LEU A 70 13.65 -17.35 -9.85
N PHE A 71 14.26 -16.16 -9.91
CA PHE A 71 13.58 -14.95 -10.33
C PHE A 71 13.03 -15.08 -11.77
N LYS A 72 13.82 -15.63 -12.71
CA LYS A 72 13.37 -15.91 -14.08
C LYS A 72 12.19 -16.87 -14.13
N ALA A 73 12.26 -17.98 -13.40
CA ALA A 73 11.22 -19.00 -13.40
C ALA A 73 9.90 -18.47 -12.81
N LEU A 74 9.96 -17.77 -11.67
CA LEU A 74 8.80 -17.14 -11.04
C LEU A 74 8.17 -16.06 -11.93
N SER A 75 9.00 -15.25 -12.60
CA SER A 75 8.52 -14.23 -13.55
C SER A 75 7.87 -14.82 -14.80
N ALA A 76 8.14 -16.09 -15.11
CA ALA A 76 7.56 -16.80 -16.25
C ALA A 76 6.27 -17.55 -15.92
N ILE A 77 5.85 -17.63 -14.65
CA ILE A 77 4.59 -18.27 -14.25
C ILE A 77 3.40 -17.45 -14.75
N LYS A 78 2.52 -18.08 -15.51
CA LYS A 78 1.25 -17.48 -15.94
C LYS A 78 0.25 -17.56 -14.79
N ASN A 79 -0.42 -16.46 -14.48
CA ASN A 79 -1.38 -16.35 -13.36
C ASN A 79 -0.73 -16.76 -12.01
N PRO A 80 0.31 -16.03 -11.56
CA PRO A 80 1.00 -16.35 -10.32
C PRO A 80 0.06 -16.24 -9.12
N THR A 81 0.25 -17.11 -8.14
CA THR A 81 -0.37 -16.98 -6.82
C THR A 81 0.25 -15.82 -6.04
N GLN A 82 -0.37 -15.43 -4.92
CA GLN A 82 0.20 -14.40 -4.05
C GLN A 82 1.56 -14.81 -3.47
N GLU A 83 1.75 -16.10 -3.18
CA GLU A 83 3.03 -16.65 -2.73
C GLU A 83 4.10 -16.53 -3.82
N ASP A 84 3.77 -16.89 -5.08
CA ASP A 84 4.69 -16.73 -6.20
C ASP A 84 5.13 -15.27 -6.41
N VAL A 85 4.20 -14.32 -6.24
CA VAL A 85 4.52 -12.88 -6.36
C VAL A 85 5.46 -12.45 -5.23
N SER A 86 5.22 -12.90 -4.01
CA SER A 86 6.08 -12.61 -2.86
C SER A 86 7.48 -13.19 -3.04
N ASP A 87 7.57 -14.47 -3.43
CA ASP A 87 8.85 -15.13 -3.69
C ASP A 87 9.58 -14.49 -4.87
N ARG A 88 8.87 -14.06 -5.91
CA ARG A 88 9.46 -13.34 -7.05
C ARG A 88 10.15 -12.07 -6.59
N LEU A 89 9.51 -11.26 -5.74
CA LEU A 89 10.10 -10.03 -5.20
C LEU A 89 11.32 -10.33 -4.32
N LYS A 90 11.22 -11.33 -3.45
CA LYS A 90 12.34 -11.76 -2.61
C LYS A 90 13.54 -12.20 -3.44
N TYR A 91 13.34 -13.08 -4.43
CA TYR A 91 14.45 -13.58 -5.25
C TYR A 91 14.96 -12.56 -6.26
N ARG A 92 14.14 -11.57 -6.66
CA ARG A 92 14.59 -10.41 -7.42
C ARG A 92 15.65 -9.63 -6.64
N GLU A 93 15.36 -9.26 -5.40
CA GLU A 93 16.27 -8.48 -4.55
C GLU A 93 17.60 -9.21 -4.38
N ILE A 94 17.55 -10.49 -4.02
CA ILE A 94 18.75 -11.30 -3.85
C ILE A 94 19.48 -11.45 -5.18
N ALA A 95 18.80 -11.76 -6.29
CA ALA A 95 19.45 -11.91 -7.60
C ALA A 95 20.12 -10.61 -8.07
N TYR A 96 19.58 -9.44 -7.72
CA TYR A 96 20.14 -8.14 -8.08
C TYR A 96 21.50 -7.90 -7.44
N GLU A 97 21.76 -8.45 -6.25
CA GLU A 97 23.08 -8.37 -5.58
C GLU A 97 24.18 -9.07 -6.38
N TYR A 98 23.84 -10.12 -7.13
CA TYR A 98 24.80 -10.92 -7.90
C TYR A 98 24.80 -10.56 -9.40
N HIS A 99 23.63 -10.24 -9.96
CA HIS A 99 23.39 -10.12 -11.42
C HIS A 99 22.46 -8.92 -11.74
N PRO A 100 22.87 -7.68 -11.43
CA PRO A 100 21.99 -6.51 -11.55
C PRO A 100 21.55 -6.26 -13.00
N VAL A 101 22.45 -6.45 -13.97
CA VAL A 101 22.19 -6.19 -15.39
C VAL A 101 21.16 -7.16 -15.95
N GLU A 102 21.27 -8.44 -15.59
CA GLU A 102 20.35 -9.48 -16.02
C GLU A 102 18.96 -9.31 -15.38
N VAL A 103 18.90 -8.89 -14.11
CA VAL A 103 17.63 -8.60 -13.43
C VAL A 103 16.91 -7.45 -14.13
N GLU A 104 17.60 -6.33 -14.40
CA GLU A 104 17.01 -5.18 -15.11
C GLU A 104 16.48 -5.57 -16.49
N LYS A 105 17.22 -6.42 -17.22
CA LYS A 105 16.77 -6.92 -18.52
C LYS A 105 15.48 -7.75 -18.41
N ILE A 106 15.39 -8.65 -17.44
CA ILE A 106 14.18 -9.46 -17.21
C ILE A 106 12.99 -8.56 -16.86
N GLU A 107 13.21 -7.52 -16.04
CA GLU A 107 12.16 -6.57 -15.68
C GLU A 107 11.65 -5.77 -16.88
N GLN A 108 12.55 -5.29 -17.73
CA GLN A 108 12.18 -4.60 -18.96
C GLN A 108 11.39 -5.51 -19.91
N GLU A 109 11.83 -6.77 -20.08
CA GLU A 109 11.09 -7.76 -20.88
C GLU A 109 9.70 -8.06 -20.29
N PHE A 110 9.57 -8.06 -18.97
CA PHE A 110 8.31 -8.28 -18.28
C PHE A 110 7.35 -7.08 -18.45
N GLN A 111 7.84 -5.86 -18.25
CA GLN A 111 7.06 -4.62 -18.48
C GLN A 111 6.55 -4.55 -19.92
N LEU A 112 7.40 -4.85 -20.90
CA LEU A 112 7.03 -4.83 -22.32
C LEU A 112 5.97 -5.89 -22.66
N LYS A 113 5.99 -7.05 -21.99
CA LYS A 113 4.93 -8.07 -22.11
C LYS A 113 3.61 -7.60 -21.49
N GLU A 114 3.64 -6.96 -20.32
CA GLU A 114 2.45 -6.40 -19.68
C GLU A 114 1.82 -5.28 -20.54
N GLU A 115 2.65 -4.38 -21.06
CA GLU A 115 2.18 -3.32 -21.97
C GLU A 115 1.51 -3.90 -23.22
N LYS A 116 2.11 -4.94 -23.81
CA LYS A 116 1.52 -5.62 -24.97
C LYS A 116 0.18 -6.29 -24.65
N LEU A 117 0.08 -6.96 -23.50
CA LEU A 117 -1.18 -7.57 -23.03
C LEU A 117 -2.27 -6.51 -22.79
N ASN A 118 -1.91 -5.36 -22.22
CA ASN A 118 -2.83 -4.24 -22.03
C ASN A 118 -3.30 -3.67 -23.38
N LEU A 119 -2.38 -3.51 -24.34
CA LEU A 119 -2.72 -3.02 -25.68
C LEU A 119 -3.68 -3.96 -26.42
N ASP A 120 -3.46 -5.27 -26.33
CA ASP A 120 -4.35 -6.28 -26.92
C ASP A 120 -5.74 -6.28 -26.25
N HIS A 121 -5.79 -6.01 -24.94
CA HIS A 121 -7.06 -5.86 -24.21
C HIS A 121 -7.81 -4.60 -24.64
N ASP A 122 -7.12 -3.45 -24.72
CA ASP A 122 -7.69 -2.18 -25.18
C ASP A 122 -8.19 -2.28 -26.62
N PHE A 123 -7.46 -2.98 -27.50
CA PHE A 123 -7.88 -3.22 -28.87
C PHE A 123 -9.11 -4.14 -28.95
N SER A 124 -9.14 -5.22 -28.16
CA SER A 124 -10.31 -6.11 -28.06
C SER A 124 -11.54 -5.37 -27.54
N PHE A 125 -11.34 -4.46 -26.56
CA PHE A 125 -12.39 -3.60 -26.03
C PHE A 125 -12.89 -2.60 -27.07
N ALA A 126 -12.00 -1.96 -27.83
CA ALA A 126 -12.37 -1.05 -28.91
C ALA A 126 -13.18 -1.76 -30.01
N LEU A 127 -12.81 -2.99 -30.37
CA LEU A 127 -13.59 -3.82 -31.31
C LEU A 127 -14.98 -4.14 -30.76
N TYR A 128 -15.08 -4.50 -29.48
CA TYR A 128 -16.36 -4.77 -28.83
C TYR A 128 -17.27 -3.54 -28.78
N LEU A 129 -16.74 -2.36 -28.45
CA LEU A 129 -17.49 -1.11 -28.47
C LEU A 129 -18.00 -0.77 -29.88
N ASN A 130 -17.18 -0.99 -30.91
CA ASN A 130 -17.57 -0.80 -32.31
C ASN A 130 -18.68 -1.79 -32.73
N GLU A 131 -18.67 -3.03 -32.22
CA GLU A 131 -19.78 -3.98 -32.42
C GLU A 131 -21.08 -3.55 -31.73
N LEU A 132 -21.00 -2.98 -30.52
CA LEU A 132 -22.17 -2.45 -29.83
C LEU A 132 -22.75 -1.22 -30.54
N GLU A 133 -21.90 -0.33 -31.04
CA GLU A 133 -22.31 0.84 -31.82
C GLU A 133 -23.03 0.40 -33.11
N LYS A 134 -22.51 -0.60 -33.82
CA LYS A 134 -23.19 -1.20 -35.00
C LYS A 134 -24.51 -1.87 -34.67
N LYS A 135 -24.69 -2.40 -33.46
CA LYS A 135 -25.94 -3.02 -33.00
C LYS A 135 -26.95 -1.99 -32.47
N SER A 136 -26.55 -0.74 -32.30
CA SER A 136 -27.40 0.35 -31.81
C SER A 136 -28.08 1.16 -32.92
N GLU A 137 -28.18 0.63 -34.15
CA GLU A 137 -29.08 1.22 -35.15
C GLU A 137 -30.51 1.33 -34.57
N PRO A 138 -31.17 2.48 -34.75
CA PRO A 138 -32.38 2.78 -34.02
C PRO A 138 -33.52 1.90 -34.54
N ILE A 139 -34.04 1.03 -33.68
CA ILE A 139 -35.35 0.41 -33.87
C ILE A 139 -36.39 1.51 -33.65
N GLU A 140 -36.57 2.37 -34.66
CA GLU A 140 -37.73 3.26 -34.81
C GLU A 140 -38.93 2.46 -35.31
N GLU A 141 -39.38 1.47 -34.55
CA GLU A 141 -40.64 0.79 -34.84
C GLU A 141 -41.02 -0.02 -33.59
N PHE A 142 -41.66 0.61 -32.60
CA PHE A 142 -42.65 -0.03 -31.68
C PHE A 142 -43.16 0.97 -30.61
N GLU A 143 -43.67 2.13 -31.03
CA GLU A 143 -44.57 2.93 -30.18
C GLU A 143 -45.89 3.19 -30.92
N GLN A 144 -46.73 2.16 -31.02
CA GLN A 144 -48.16 2.34 -31.27
C GLN A 144 -48.95 1.06 -30.96
N LYS A 145 -49.25 0.86 -29.67
CA LYS A 145 -50.51 0.30 -29.12
C LYS A 145 -50.28 -0.18 -27.69
N ASN A 146 -50.81 0.56 -26.72
CA ASN A 146 -51.97 0.11 -25.94
C ASN A 146 -52.32 1.15 -24.87
N LYS A 147 -53.56 1.65 -24.95
CA LYS A 147 -54.20 2.51 -23.97
C LYS A 147 -55.12 1.65 -23.09
N HIS A 148 -54.91 1.77 -21.77
CA HIS A 148 -55.92 1.85 -20.68
C HIS A 148 -56.70 0.59 -20.22
N PRO A 149 -57.39 0.63 -19.05
CA PRO A 149 -56.91 0.75 -17.65
C PRO A 149 -57.44 -0.39 -16.75
N GLU A 150 -56.92 -0.53 -15.52
CA GLU A 150 -57.70 -0.47 -14.26
C GLU A 150 -56.93 -1.04 -13.05
N GLU A 151 -57.10 -0.31 -11.93
CA GLU A 151 -57.08 -0.76 -10.53
C GLU A 151 -55.79 -1.37 -9.92
N ILE A 152 -55.23 -0.67 -8.93
CA ILE A 152 -55.24 -1.09 -7.51
C ILE A 152 -54.80 0.12 -6.67
N GLU A 153 -55.78 0.69 -5.97
CA GLU A 153 -55.63 1.62 -4.86
C GLU A 153 -55.20 0.85 -3.59
N GLN A 154 -54.57 1.57 -2.65
CA GLN A 154 -54.25 1.18 -1.26
C GLN A 154 -52.86 0.60 -0.98
N LYS A 155 -51.81 1.44 -1.13
CA LYS A 155 -50.67 1.44 -0.20
C LYS A 155 -49.81 2.72 -0.23
N GLU A 156 -50.42 3.88 -0.47
CA GLU A 156 -49.74 5.19 -0.43
C GLU A 156 -50.15 5.98 0.81
N ASN A 157 -49.50 5.71 1.95
CA ASN A 157 -49.48 6.69 3.05
C ASN A 157 -48.22 6.57 3.93
N CYS A 158 -47.15 5.97 3.41
CA CYS A 158 -45.85 5.88 4.10
C CYS A 158 -44.67 6.15 3.15
N LEU A 159 -44.93 6.57 1.90
CA LEU A 159 -43.93 6.79 0.85
C LEU A 159 -43.77 8.27 0.45
N GLU A 160 -44.72 9.14 0.80
CA GLU A 160 -44.65 10.56 0.43
C GLU A 160 -43.57 11.36 1.18
N GLU A 161 -43.14 10.92 2.37
CA GLU A 161 -42.03 11.58 3.10
C GLU A 161 -40.63 11.19 2.59
N LEU A 162 -40.49 10.07 1.87
CA LEU A 162 -39.23 9.66 1.25
C LEU A 162 -39.08 10.22 -0.18
N GLU A 163 -40.18 10.33 -0.94
CA GLU A 163 -40.15 10.90 -2.29
C GLU A 163 -39.91 12.42 -2.31
N GLN A 164 -40.33 13.17 -1.29
CA GLN A 164 -40.06 14.61 -1.23
C GLN A 164 -38.58 14.92 -0.95
N ASN A 165 -37.87 14.07 -0.20
CA ASN A 165 -36.42 14.19 0.00
C ASN A 165 -35.62 13.73 -1.23
N GLU A 166 -36.12 12.76 -1.99
CA GLU A 166 -35.46 12.29 -3.21
C GLU A 166 -35.66 13.24 -4.41
N LYS A 167 -36.83 13.89 -4.52
CA LYS A 167 -37.08 14.93 -5.54
C LYS A 167 -36.20 16.17 -5.33
N HIS A 168 -35.97 16.58 -4.08
CA HIS A 168 -35.08 17.71 -3.81
C HIS A 168 -33.60 17.40 -4.10
N SER A 169 -33.19 16.13 -3.96
CA SER A 169 -31.84 15.69 -4.36
C SER A 169 -31.71 15.51 -5.88
N LYS A 170 -32.78 15.11 -6.59
CA LYS A 170 -32.80 14.98 -8.06
C LYS A 170 -32.84 16.34 -8.78
N GLU A 171 -33.46 17.37 -8.21
CA GLU A 171 -33.38 18.76 -8.74
C GLU A 171 -32.00 19.40 -8.55
N LEU A 172 -31.22 18.96 -7.56
CA LEU A 172 -29.80 19.30 -7.44
C LEU A 172 -28.94 18.55 -8.46
N GLU A 173 -29.31 17.32 -8.83
CA GLU A 173 -28.57 16.53 -9.84
C GLU A 173 -28.77 17.01 -11.28
N GLN A 174 -29.96 17.50 -11.65
CA GLN A 174 -30.20 18.09 -12.98
C GLN A 174 -29.55 19.47 -13.16
N ASN A 175 -29.18 20.14 -12.08
CA ASN A 175 -28.36 21.36 -12.11
C ASN A 175 -26.84 21.08 -11.91
N GLU A 176 -26.45 19.83 -11.65
CA GLU A 176 -25.06 19.37 -11.53
C GLU A 176 -24.54 18.65 -12.79
N GLU A 177 -25.36 18.52 -13.84
CA GLU A 177 -24.89 18.19 -15.19
C GLU A 177 -23.88 19.26 -15.62
N PHE A 178 -22.72 18.82 -16.15
CA PHE A 178 -21.55 19.63 -16.49
C PHE A 178 -21.93 21.01 -17.04
N VAL A 179 -21.99 22.02 -16.18
CA VAL A 179 -21.94 23.42 -16.62
C VAL A 179 -20.53 23.61 -17.17
N LEU A 180 -20.40 23.42 -18.48
CA LEU A 180 -19.34 24.03 -19.28
C LEU A 180 -19.24 25.48 -18.78
N LEU A 181 -18.08 25.81 -18.22
CA LEU A 181 -17.74 27.17 -17.81
C LEU A 181 -18.14 28.11 -18.95
N ASP A 182 -19.19 28.87 -18.69
CA ASP A 182 -19.74 29.88 -19.59
C ASP A 182 -18.58 30.79 -20.05
N GLU A 183 -18.19 30.67 -21.32
CA GLU A 183 -17.05 31.35 -21.97
C GLU A 183 -17.23 32.88 -22.01
N SER A 184 -18.34 33.41 -21.50
CA SER A 184 -18.75 34.80 -21.65
C SER A 184 -18.12 35.82 -20.69
N LYS A 185 -17.12 35.44 -19.88
CA LYS A 185 -16.32 36.38 -19.05
C LYS A 185 -14.86 36.54 -19.47
N GLU A 186 -14.56 36.26 -20.74
CA GLU A 186 -13.25 36.48 -21.33
C GLU A 186 -13.09 37.94 -21.81
N LYS A 187 -13.09 38.89 -20.88
CA LYS A 187 -12.52 40.22 -21.13
C LYS A 187 -12.21 40.90 -19.81
N VAL A 188 -10.94 41.27 -19.66
CA VAL A 188 -10.33 41.98 -18.52
C VAL A 188 -9.86 41.06 -17.38
N LEU A 189 -9.00 40.08 -17.68
CA LEU A 189 -7.94 39.73 -16.75
C LEU A 189 -6.61 40.22 -17.33
N ARG A 190 -6.05 41.23 -16.66
CA ARG A 190 -4.72 41.77 -16.88
C ARG A 190 -3.71 40.63 -16.81
N SER A 191 -2.58 40.82 -17.48
CA SER A 191 -1.38 39.97 -17.51
C SER A 191 -0.75 39.78 -16.13
N GLU A 192 -1.51 39.22 -15.19
CA GLU A 192 -1.02 38.69 -13.94
C GLU A 192 -0.22 37.45 -14.34
N LYS A 193 1.08 37.49 -14.07
CA LYS A 193 2.02 36.43 -14.44
C LYS A 193 1.56 35.14 -13.76
N VAL A 194 0.85 34.30 -14.49
CA VAL A 194 0.35 33.02 -13.97
C VAL A 194 1.56 32.19 -13.56
N LEU A 195 1.63 31.89 -12.27
CA LEU A 195 2.73 31.12 -11.71
C LEU A 195 2.65 29.67 -12.21
N PRO A 196 3.78 29.01 -12.48
CA PRO A 196 3.79 27.60 -12.87
C PRO A 196 3.07 26.71 -11.85
N LEU A 197 2.38 25.69 -12.35
CA LEU A 197 1.63 24.70 -11.57
C LEU A 197 2.45 24.09 -10.41
N MET A 198 3.76 23.92 -10.62
CA MET A 198 4.67 23.26 -9.69
C MET A 198 5.42 24.22 -8.75
N GLN A 199 5.05 25.50 -8.71
CA GLN A 199 5.64 26.41 -7.74
C GLN A 199 5.11 26.11 -6.32
N GLU A 200 6.00 26.09 -5.33
CA GLU A 200 5.68 25.74 -3.94
C GLU A 200 4.52 26.54 -3.33
N ASP A 201 4.40 27.83 -3.65
CA ASP A 201 3.28 28.65 -3.16
C ASP A 201 1.93 28.21 -3.74
N VAL A 202 1.92 27.81 -5.03
CA VAL A 202 0.72 27.31 -5.72
C VAL A 202 0.33 25.96 -5.13
N LYS A 203 1.31 25.05 -4.94
CA LYS A 203 1.10 23.74 -4.30
C LYS A 203 0.54 23.89 -2.89
N ARG A 204 1.18 24.71 -2.05
CA ARG A 204 0.73 24.98 -0.68
C ARG A 204 -0.70 25.52 -0.65
N LYS A 205 -1.00 26.53 -1.48
CA LYS A 205 -2.36 27.08 -1.58
C LYS A 205 -3.36 26.02 -2.02
N TYR A 206 -3.00 25.18 -2.99
CA TYR A 206 -3.83 24.08 -3.46
C TYR A 206 -4.11 23.05 -2.37
N HIS A 207 -3.09 22.59 -1.64
CA HIS A 207 -3.26 21.63 -0.54
C HIS A 207 -4.20 22.18 0.54
N HIS A 208 -3.94 23.40 1.03
CA HIS A 208 -4.83 24.01 2.02
C HIS A 208 -6.26 24.14 1.49
N SER A 209 -6.44 24.64 0.26
CA SER A 209 -7.77 24.82 -0.34
C SER A 209 -8.53 23.50 -0.50
N LEU A 210 -7.85 22.41 -0.90
CA LEU A 210 -8.46 21.09 -1.07
C LEU A 210 -9.05 20.56 0.24
N PHE A 211 -8.27 20.57 1.30
CA PHE A 211 -8.70 20.06 2.59
C PHE A 211 -9.62 21.04 3.32
N ASP A 212 -9.41 22.35 3.22
CA ASP A 212 -10.34 23.35 3.79
C ASP A 212 -11.70 23.28 3.10
N TRP A 213 -11.73 22.99 1.79
CA TRP A 213 -12.96 22.66 1.08
C TRP A 213 -13.64 21.42 1.68
N ALA A 214 -12.91 20.31 1.81
CA ALA A 214 -13.44 19.07 2.36
C ALA A 214 -13.96 19.24 3.80
N LYS A 215 -13.25 20.00 4.65
CA LYS A 215 -13.65 20.34 6.02
C LYS A 215 -15.02 21.01 6.10
N ASN A 216 -15.34 21.84 5.11
CA ASN A 216 -16.57 22.64 5.06
C ASN A 216 -17.74 21.92 4.37
N LEU A 217 -17.55 20.68 3.91
CA LEU A 217 -18.63 19.86 3.37
C LEU A 217 -19.35 19.12 4.49
N GLN A 218 -20.64 18.85 4.28
CA GLN A 218 -21.35 17.86 5.08
C GLN A 218 -20.76 16.46 4.82
N PRO A 219 -20.69 15.59 5.84
CA PRO A 219 -20.12 14.25 5.69
C PRO A 219 -20.72 13.46 4.51
N GLU A 220 -22.02 13.58 4.29
CA GLU A 220 -22.78 12.91 3.24
C GLU A 220 -22.44 13.45 1.84
N ALA A 221 -22.14 14.75 1.74
CA ALA A 221 -21.76 15.36 0.47
C ALA A 221 -20.38 14.89 0.02
N LEU A 222 -19.41 14.87 0.94
CA LEU A 222 -18.08 14.33 0.65
C LEU A 222 -18.13 12.84 0.28
N GLU A 223 -18.90 12.05 1.03
CA GLU A 223 -19.13 10.63 0.74
C GLU A 223 -19.72 10.43 -0.67
N ARG A 224 -20.74 11.22 -1.03
CA ARG A 224 -21.38 11.17 -2.35
C ARG A 224 -20.39 11.45 -3.47
N TYR A 225 -19.55 12.49 -3.32
CA TYR A 225 -18.55 12.82 -4.35
C TYR A 225 -17.49 11.72 -4.51
N ILE A 226 -16.98 11.17 -3.40
CA ILE A 226 -15.98 10.10 -3.44
C ILE A 226 -16.58 8.82 -4.04
N ASN A 227 -17.78 8.42 -3.62
CA ASN A 227 -18.47 7.25 -4.15
C ASN A 227 -18.75 7.40 -5.65
N LYS A 228 -19.15 8.59 -6.11
CA LYS A 228 -19.37 8.87 -7.53
C LYS A 228 -18.08 8.70 -8.35
N ILE A 229 -16.92 9.15 -7.85
CA ILE A 229 -15.63 8.94 -8.51
C ILE A 229 -15.28 7.46 -8.53
N ILE A 230 -15.44 6.77 -7.40
CA ILE A 230 -15.17 5.34 -7.30
C ILE A 230 -16.02 4.56 -8.30
N ASP A 231 -17.34 4.74 -8.28
CA ASP A 231 -18.26 3.94 -9.08
C ASP A 231 -18.15 4.20 -10.58
N LYS A 232 -17.82 5.43 -10.98
CA LYS A 232 -17.73 5.78 -12.41
C LYS A 232 -16.35 5.56 -13.01
N GLN A 233 -15.28 5.67 -12.22
CA GLN A 233 -13.91 5.75 -12.75
C GLN A 233 -12.97 4.71 -12.13
N TYR A 234 -13.28 4.23 -10.92
CA TYR A 234 -12.46 3.27 -10.21
C TYR A 234 -12.99 1.83 -10.28
N THR A 235 -14.29 1.58 -10.19
CA THR A 235 -14.82 0.22 -10.18
C THR A 235 -14.67 -0.42 -11.57
N PRO A 236 -14.02 -1.60 -11.69
CA PRO A 236 -13.94 -2.34 -12.94
C PRO A 236 -15.34 -2.74 -13.43
N LEU A 237 -15.53 -2.87 -14.75
CA LEU A 237 -16.76 -3.45 -15.31
C LEU A 237 -16.97 -4.92 -14.89
N LEU A 238 -15.87 -5.65 -14.61
CA LEU A 238 -15.89 -7.03 -14.13
C LEU A 238 -15.11 -7.15 -12.82
N SER A 239 -15.80 -7.44 -11.72
CA SER A 239 -15.23 -7.53 -10.37
C SER A 239 -14.18 -8.64 -10.22
N THR A 240 -14.27 -9.70 -11.02
CA THR A 240 -13.45 -10.92 -10.90
C THR A 240 -11.97 -10.74 -11.27
N PHE A 241 -11.61 -9.66 -11.97
CA PHE A 241 -10.25 -9.46 -12.53
C PHE A 241 -9.56 -8.20 -12.01
N SER A 242 -10.10 -7.56 -10.99
CA SER A 242 -9.60 -6.25 -10.59
C SER A 242 -8.69 -6.29 -9.39
N PHE A 243 -7.49 -5.76 -9.58
CA PHE A 243 -6.54 -5.45 -8.52
C PHE A 243 -6.93 -4.21 -7.69
N ARG A 244 -8.13 -3.64 -7.93
CA ARG A 244 -8.62 -2.42 -7.28
C ARG A 244 -9.30 -2.74 -5.93
N GLN A 245 -8.48 -3.12 -4.96
CA GLN A 245 -8.92 -3.60 -3.64
C GLN A 245 -9.42 -2.50 -2.68
N ARG A 246 -9.32 -1.22 -3.06
CA ARG A 246 -9.61 -0.09 -2.15
C ARG A 246 -11.06 0.42 -2.20
N THR A 247 -11.88 -0.07 -3.12
CA THR A 247 -13.28 0.37 -3.29
C THR A 247 -14.10 0.18 -2.01
N GLU A 248 -14.16 -1.04 -1.51
CA GLU A 248 -14.98 -1.43 -0.37
C GLU A 248 -14.43 -0.86 0.95
N PRO A 249 -13.11 -0.94 1.25
CA PRO A 249 -12.58 -0.33 2.47
C PRO A 249 -12.85 1.18 2.55
N VAL A 250 -12.70 1.92 1.45
CA VAL A 250 -12.97 3.37 1.44
C VAL A 250 -14.46 3.67 1.63
N LYS A 251 -15.33 2.93 0.95
CA LYS A 251 -16.79 3.07 1.13
C LYS A 251 -17.24 2.76 2.55
N GLU A 252 -16.69 1.70 3.14
CA GLU A 252 -17.03 1.32 4.52
C GLU A 252 -16.53 2.37 5.51
N TYR A 253 -15.28 2.83 5.35
CA TYR A 253 -14.73 3.91 6.17
C TYR A 253 -15.61 5.17 6.10
N LEU A 254 -16.04 5.59 4.90
CA LEU A 254 -16.92 6.74 4.75
C LEU A 254 -18.24 6.57 5.53
N LYS A 255 -18.84 5.38 5.51
CA LYS A 255 -20.10 5.12 6.23
C LYS A 255 -19.96 5.19 7.74
N VAL A 256 -18.84 4.71 8.30
CA VAL A 256 -18.63 4.65 9.76
C VAL A 256 -18.06 5.95 10.34
N SER A 257 -17.33 6.74 9.53
CA SER A 257 -16.64 7.98 9.95
C SER A 257 -17.49 9.25 9.84
N LYS A 258 -18.83 9.16 9.89
CA LYS A 258 -19.72 10.34 9.70
C LYS A 258 -19.50 11.47 10.71
N GLN A 259 -18.96 11.13 11.88
CA GLN A 259 -18.67 12.07 12.97
C GLN A 259 -17.33 12.78 12.79
N GLU A 260 -16.48 12.34 11.85
CA GLU A 260 -15.19 12.96 11.57
C GLU A 260 -15.34 14.15 10.62
N HIS A 261 -14.43 15.13 10.77
CA HIS A 261 -14.35 16.25 9.84
C HIS A 261 -13.93 15.78 8.43
N GLY A 262 -14.47 16.43 7.40
CA GLY A 262 -14.24 16.02 6.01
C GLY A 262 -12.79 16.13 5.55
N ASP A 263 -12.00 17.05 6.12
CA ASP A 263 -10.55 17.13 5.88
C ASP A 263 -9.81 15.90 6.40
N ASN A 264 -10.10 15.46 7.63
CA ASN A 264 -9.49 14.26 8.20
C ASN A 264 -9.92 12.99 7.45
N ARG A 265 -11.20 12.89 7.04
CA ARG A 265 -11.71 11.77 6.23
C ARG A 265 -11.01 11.69 4.87
N LEU A 266 -10.87 12.82 4.18
CA LEU A 266 -10.16 12.87 2.91
C LEU A 266 -8.67 12.53 3.09
N ALA A 267 -8.03 13.05 4.14
CA ALA A 267 -6.63 12.76 4.42
C ALA A 267 -6.39 11.28 4.74
N TYR A 268 -7.29 10.64 5.51
CA TYR A 268 -7.27 9.20 5.74
C TYR A 268 -7.33 8.41 4.43
N ILE A 269 -8.31 8.72 3.57
CA ILE A 269 -8.51 8.03 2.30
C ILE A 269 -7.30 8.21 1.39
N LEU A 270 -6.68 9.38 1.35
CA LEU A 270 -5.49 9.59 0.53
C LEU A 270 -4.26 8.87 1.10
N SER A 271 -4.13 8.82 2.42
CA SER A 271 -2.96 8.25 3.12
C SER A 271 -2.99 6.74 3.28
N SER A 272 -4.16 6.09 3.30
CA SER A 272 -4.31 4.63 3.44
C SER A 272 -3.96 3.82 2.19
N GLY A 273 -3.57 4.49 1.09
CA GLY A 273 -3.10 3.82 -0.12
C GLY A 273 -1.69 3.26 0.04
N SER A 274 -1.45 2.07 -0.53
CA SER A 274 -0.10 1.47 -0.57
C SER A 274 0.91 2.30 -1.39
N GLN A 275 0.41 3.09 -2.34
CA GLN A 275 1.20 3.99 -3.16
C GLN A 275 0.63 5.40 -3.06
N GLU A 276 1.52 6.39 -2.96
CA GLU A 276 1.12 7.80 -2.86
C GLU A 276 0.38 8.25 -4.13
N ASP A 277 0.86 7.85 -5.30
CA ASP A 277 0.19 8.10 -6.58
C ASP A 277 -0.62 6.89 -7.08
N GLY A 278 -1.17 6.10 -6.16
CA GLY A 278 -2.06 4.99 -6.49
C GLY A 278 -3.25 5.43 -7.34
N ALA A 279 -3.78 4.50 -8.15
CA ALA A 279 -4.84 4.80 -9.12
C ALA A 279 -6.07 5.50 -8.51
N LEU A 280 -6.53 5.06 -7.32
CA LEU A 280 -7.65 5.72 -6.64
C LEU A 280 -7.29 7.15 -6.23
N ASN A 281 -6.10 7.38 -5.66
CA ASN A 281 -5.68 8.72 -5.23
C ASN A 281 -5.63 9.69 -6.42
N LYS A 282 -5.09 9.25 -7.57
CA LYS A 282 -5.07 10.05 -8.82
C LYS A 282 -6.48 10.46 -9.24
N LEU A 283 -7.43 9.51 -9.25
CA LEU A 283 -8.82 9.79 -9.64
C LEU A 283 -9.53 10.70 -8.64
N LEU A 284 -9.27 10.54 -7.34
CA LEU A 284 -9.85 11.42 -6.32
C LEU A 284 -9.31 12.85 -6.46
N VAL A 285 -8.00 13.01 -6.63
CA VAL A 285 -7.38 14.32 -6.84
C VAL A 285 -7.90 14.96 -8.14
N GLU A 286 -7.97 14.21 -9.24
CA GLU A 286 -8.50 14.68 -10.53
C GLU A 286 -9.99 15.07 -10.43
N GLY A 287 -10.83 14.23 -9.81
CA GLY A 287 -12.27 14.41 -9.75
C GLY A 287 -12.73 15.46 -8.71
N LEU A 288 -12.05 15.59 -7.58
CA LEU A 288 -12.43 16.54 -6.53
C LEU A 288 -11.92 17.96 -6.80
N THR A 289 -10.82 18.11 -7.55
CA THR A 289 -10.21 19.42 -7.81
C THR A 289 -11.18 20.41 -8.49
N PRO A 290 -11.88 20.06 -9.58
CA PRO A 290 -12.86 20.96 -10.21
C PRO A 290 -13.97 21.40 -9.25
N LEU A 291 -14.41 20.51 -8.34
CA LEU A 291 -15.45 20.83 -7.36
C LEU A 291 -14.95 21.84 -6.32
N MET A 292 -13.72 21.66 -5.84
CA MET A 292 -13.09 22.60 -4.91
C MET A 292 -12.88 23.98 -5.53
N LEU A 293 -12.41 24.04 -6.78
CA LEU A 293 -12.08 25.31 -7.46
C LEU A 293 -13.30 26.22 -7.69
N ARG A 294 -14.52 25.67 -7.65
CA ARG A 294 -15.76 26.46 -7.65
C ARG A 294 -15.85 27.42 -6.46
N LYS A 295 -15.28 27.04 -5.31
CA LYS A 295 -15.29 27.83 -4.06
C LYS A 295 -13.93 28.47 -3.77
N TYR A 296 -12.84 27.78 -4.09
CA TYR A 296 -11.48 28.23 -3.81
C TYR A 296 -10.70 28.39 -5.12
N SER A 297 -10.89 29.51 -5.81
CA SER A 297 -10.24 29.75 -7.10
C SER A 297 -8.71 29.82 -6.97
N ILE A 298 -8.02 29.02 -7.77
CA ILE A 298 -6.57 29.03 -7.94
C ILE A 298 -6.28 29.18 -9.43
N PRO A 299 -6.01 30.40 -9.93
CA PRO A 299 -5.89 30.67 -11.36
C PRO A 299 -4.93 29.74 -12.10
N SER A 300 -3.76 29.43 -11.53
CA SER A 300 -2.80 28.50 -12.12
C SER A 300 -3.35 27.08 -12.30
N ILE A 301 -4.15 26.59 -11.35
CA ILE A 301 -4.77 25.25 -11.44
C ILE A 301 -5.92 25.27 -12.45
N ASN A 302 -6.75 26.31 -12.44
CA ASN A 302 -7.82 26.48 -13.42
C ASN A 302 -7.27 26.48 -14.86
N LEU A 303 -6.21 27.25 -15.11
CA LEU A 303 -5.54 27.28 -16.41
C LEU A 303 -4.97 25.89 -16.77
N ALA A 304 -4.33 25.22 -15.82
CA ALA A 304 -3.77 23.88 -16.03
C ALA A 304 -4.82 22.81 -16.35
N ILE A 305 -6.05 22.96 -15.85
CA ILE A 305 -7.18 22.09 -16.20
C ILE A 305 -7.65 22.38 -17.63
N GLN A 306 -7.76 23.66 -18.00
CA GLN A 306 -8.19 24.09 -19.33
C GLN A 306 -7.21 23.65 -20.42
N ASP A 307 -5.90 23.78 -20.20
CA ASP A 307 -4.86 23.37 -21.14
C ASP A 307 -4.45 21.89 -21.05
N LYS A 308 -5.10 21.12 -20.17
CA LYS A 308 -4.85 19.69 -19.88
C LYS A 308 -3.49 19.38 -19.25
N SER A 309 -2.67 20.37 -18.89
CA SER A 309 -1.38 20.16 -18.22
C SER A 309 -1.53 19.61 -16.79
N PHE A 310 -2.67 19.87 -16.12
CA PHE A 310 -3.00 19.30 -14.82
C PHE A 310 -3.04 17.77 -14.89
N LYS A 311 -3.71 17.22 -15.92
CA LYS A 311 -3.82 15.77 -16.13
C LYS A 311 -2.47 15.13 -16.44
N GLN A 312 -1.64 15.79 -17.24
CA GLN A 312 -0.26 15.34 -17.51
C GLN A 312 0.59 15.29 -16.25
N SER A 313 0.30 16.16 -15.28
CA SER A 313 1.02 16.30 -14.02
C SER A 313 0.38 15.58 -12.84
N ILE A 314 -0.71 14.81 -13.06
CA ILE A 314 -1.56 14.31 -11.98
C ILE A 314 -0.81 13.43 -10.98
N ALA A 315 0.16 12.64 -11.44
CA ALA A 315 0.96 11.79 -10.57
C ALA A 315 1.75 12.60 -9.53
N GLY A 316 2.47 13.65 -9.97
CA GLY A 316 3.25 14.52 -9.09
C GLY A 316 2.36 15.26 -8.08
N ILE A 317 1.25 15.83 -8.56
CA ILE A 317 0.29 16.55 -7.71
C ILE A 317 -0.31 15.60 -6.67
N THR A 318 -0.64 14.37 -7.07
CA THR A 318 -1.19 13.36 -6.15
C THR A 318 -0.19 13.01 -5.05
N ARG A 319 1.10 12.81 -5.38
CA ARG A 319 2.14 12.57 -4.36
C ARG A 319 2.25 13.73 -3.39
N ASP A 320 2.26 14.97 -3.89
CA ASP A 320 2.36 16.17 -3.06
C ASP A 320 1.17 16.30 -2.11
N VAL A 321 -0.06 16.01 -2.58
CA VAL A 321 -1.27 16.03 -1.76
C VAL A 321 -1.25 14.93 -0.70
N VAL A 322 -0.84 13.71 -1.05
CA VAL A 322 -0.77 12.58 -0.12
C VAL A 322 0.33 12.80 0.92
N PHE A 323 1.48 13.33 0.51
CA PHE A 323 2.53 13.75 1.41
C PHE A 323 2.00 14.79 2.41
N PHE A 324 1.29 15.80 1.92
CA PHE A 324 0.64 16.80 2.78
C PHE A 324 -0.36 16.16 3.75
N ALA A 325 -1.18 15.20 3.28
CA ALA A 325 -2.14 14.46 4.10
C ALA A 325 -1.48 13.69 5.26
N LYS A 326 -0.30 13.09 5.01
CA LYS A 326 0.45 12.36 6.04
C LYS A 326 1.17 13.28 7.02
N ASN A 327 1.72 14.40 6.55
CA ASN A 327 2.69 15.20 7.30
C ASN A 327 2.10 16.42 8.02
N ASP A 328 0.95 16.95 7.58
CA ASP A 328 0.37 18.13 8.23
C ASP A 328 -0.20 17.76 9.61
N LYS A 329 0.21 18.53 10.63
CA LYS A 329 -0.13 18.30 12.05
C LYS A 329 -1.62 18.45 12.36
N ARG A 330 -2.41 19.00 11.44
CA ARG A 330 -3.87 19.12 11.62
C ARG A 330 -4.60 17.80 11.50
N PHE A 331 -4.00 16.80 10.85
CA PHE A 331 -4.61 15.50 10.66
C PHE A 331 -4.32 14.59 11.85
N THR A 332 -5.34 13.86 12.27
CA THR A 332 -5.29 12.98 13.46
C THR A 332 -5.65 11.54 13.10
N HIS A 333 -5.48 11.17 11.83
CA HIS A 333 -5.81 9.84 11.34
C HIS A 333 -4.64 8.84 11.53
N PRO A 334 -4.89 7.52 11.56
CA PRO A 334 -3.88 6.50 11.83
C PRO A 334 -2.65 6.51 10.90
N TYR A 335 -2.80 6.98 9.66
CA TYR A 335 -1.71 7.07 8.68
C TYR A 335 -0.94 8.41 8.69
N SER A 336 -1.18 9.29 9.66
CA SER A 336 -0.48 10.58 9.74
C SER A 336 0.79 10.43 10.57
N ASP A 337 1.86 11.14 10.18
CA ASP A 337 3.17 11.05 10.84
C ASP A 337 3.09 11.44 12.31
N THR A 338 2.21 12.39 12.65
CA THR A 338 1.97 12.80 14.04
C THR A 338 1.42 11.64 14.86
N VAL A 339 0.40 10.93 14.34
CA VAL A 339 -0.21 9.79 15.05
C VAL A 339 0.74 8.59 15.10
N ILE A 340 1.45 8.30 14.00
CA ILE A 340 2.45 7.22 13.95
C ILE A 340 3.53 7.45 15.00
N SER A 341 4.07 8.68 15.07
CA SER A 341 5.07 9.07 16.07
C SER A 341 4.55 8.88 17.49
N SER A 342 3.34 9.35 17.78
CA SER A 342 2.72 9.18 19.10
C SER A 342 2.54 7.70 19.48
N VAL A 343 2.12 6.84 18.54
CA VAL A 343 1.96 5.41 18.80
C VAL A 343 3.31 4.74 19.09
N TYR A 344 4.34 4.98 18.27
CA TYR A 344 5.65 4.39 18.52
C TYR A 344 6.28 4.91 19.82
N LYS A 345 6.16 6.20 20.08
CA LYS A 345 6.63 6.79 21.33
C LYS A 345 5.96 6.15 22.54
N ALA A 346 4.63 6.02 22.55
CA ALA A 346 3.91 5.34 23.62
C ALA A 346 4.30 3.86 23.76
N ILE A 347 4.61 3.16 22.66
CA ILE A 347 5.13 1.78 22.70
C ILE A 347 6.48 1.75 23.41
N TYR A 348 7.44 2.59 23.02
CA TYR A 348 8.77 2.60 23.62
C TYR A 348 8.73 3.05 25.07
N ASP A 349 7.98 4.11 25.38
CA ASP A 349 7.84 4.63 26.73
C ASP A 349 7.15 3.60 27.65
N TRP A 350 6.15 2.88 27.15
CA TRP A 350 5.53 1.77 27.89
C TRP A 350 6.52 0.64 28.17
N VAL A 351 7.30 0.24 27.17
CA VAL A 351 8.30 -0.83 27.32
C VAL A 351 9.40 -0.46 28.33
N ASP A 352 9.80 0.81 28.40
CA ASP A 352 10.73 1.30 29.42
C ASP A 352 10.15 1.27 30.84
N THR A 353 8.82 1.20 31.01
CA THR A 353 8.20 1.02 32.34
C THR A 353 8.21 -0.43 32.85
N LEU A 354 8.46 -1.40 31.97
CA LEU A 354 8.47 -2.81 32.34
C LEU A 354 9.73 -3.16 33.14
N THR A 355 9.61 -4.10 34.08
CA THR A 355 10.80 -4.72 34.67
C THR A 355 11.56 -5.52 33.61
N GLU A 356 12.87 -5.69 33.81
CA GLU A 356 13.71 -6.49 32.91
C GLU A 356 13.14 -7.90 32.70
N ASP A 357 12.69 -8.56 33.78
CA ASP A 357 12.10 -9.90 33.73
C ASP A 357 10.80 -9.93 32.91
N SER A 358 9.92 -8.94 33.09
CA SER A 358 8.66 -8.84 32.35
C SER A 358 8.90 -8.62 30.86
N PHE A 359 9.83 -7.72 30.50
CA PHE A 359 10.18 -7.46 29.11
C PHE A 359 10.88 -8.66 28.47
N GLN A 360 11.85 -9.28 29.14
CA GLN A 360 12.50 -10.51 28.65
C GLN A 360 11.49 -11.64 28.43
N SER A 361 10.53 -11.81 29.35
CA SER A 361 9.47 -12.81 29.22
C SER A 361 8.60 -12.52 27.98
N LEU A 362 8.23 -11.26 27.77
CA LEU A 362 7.49 -10.82 26.58
C LEU A 362 8.24 -11.18 25.30
N VAL A 363 9.52 -10.81 25.18
CA VAL A 363 10.37 -11.09 24.01
C VAL A 363 10.54 -12.60 23.79
N LYS A 364 10.87 -13.36 24.83
CA LYS A 364 11.02 -14.83 24.75
C LYS A 364 9.73 -15.51 24.30
N SER A 365 8.57 -15.02 24.76
CA SER A 365 7.27 -15.55 24.37
C SER A 365 6.93 -15.26 22.90
N SER A 366 7.34 -14.09 22.38
CA SER A 366 7.18 -13.73 20.96
C SER A 366 8.10 -14.57 20.07
N LEU A 367 9.36 -14.77 20.51
CA LEU A 367 10.30 -15.66 19.85
C LEU A 367 9.75 -17.07 19.72
N LYS A 368 9.27 -17.66 20.82
CA LYS A 368 8.67 -19.00 20.78
C LYS A 368 7.49 -19.09 19.80
N GLN A 369 6.67 -18.04 19.71
CA GLN A 369 5.55 -18.00 18.76
C GLN A 369 6.04 -17.93 17.31
N TYR A 370 7.00 -17.06 17.02
CA TYR A 370 7.63 -16.96 15.70
C TYR A 370 8.27 -18.30 15.28
N GLU A 371 9.05 -18.91 16.17
CA GLU A 371 9.73 -20.18 15.92
C GLU A 371 8.75 -21.32 15.62
N SER A 372 7.57 -21.31 16.25
CA SER A 372 6.52 -22.29 15.98
C SER A 372 5.89 -22.16 14.59
N LYS A 373 5.98 -20.99 13.96
CA LYS A 373 5.46 -20.72 12.62
C LYS A 373 6.48 -21.02 11.52
N THR A 374 7.78 -20.99 11.83
CA THR A 374 8.86 -21.25 10.88
C THR A 374 9.24 -22.73 10.81
N TRP A 375 9.15 -23.33 9.61
CA TRP A 375 9.61 -24.70 9.34
C TRP A 375 11.15 -24.78 9.33
N GLY A 376 11.77 -24.84 10.51
CA GLY A 376 13.20 -25.17 10.64
C GLY A 376 13.88 -24.52 11.84
N GLY A 377 14.25 -25.32 12.85
CA GLY A 377 14.93 -24.85 14.06
C GLY A 377 16.33 -24.25 13.84
N TYR A 378 16.92 -24.42 12.65
CA TYR A 378 18.25 -23.89 12.34
C TYR A 378 18.29 -22.35 12.20
N TRP A 379 17.27 -21.74 11.58
CA TRP A 379 17.20 -20.28 11.37
C TRP A 379 16.91 -19.52 12.67
N SER A 380 16.17 -20.16 13.57
CA SER A 380 15.82 -19.63 14.90
C SER A 380 17.03 -19.44 15.84
N THR A 381 18.05 -20.30 15.74
CA THR A 381 19.14 -20.35 16.74
C THR A 381 20.04 -19.11 16.67
N SER A 382 20.38 -18.64 15.47
CA SER A 382 21.20 -17.42 15.28
C SER A 382 20.48 -16.15 15.76
N LYS A 383 19.19 -16.02 15.42
CA LYS A 383 18.36 -14.87 15.84
C LYS A 383 18.20 -14.79 17.34
N ARG A 384 17.91 -15.93 17.98
CA ARG A 384 17.80 -16.00 19.44
C ARG A 384 19.09 -15.50 20.11
N LEU A 385 20.25 -15.91 19.60
CA LEU A 385 21.55 -15.49 20.13
C LEU A 385 21.76 -13.97 20.01
N ASN A 386 21.38 -13.37 18.87
CA ASN A 386 21.45 -11.92 18.68
C ASN A 386 20.54 -11.18 19.66
N ILE A 387 19.30 -11.64 19.82
CA ILE A 387 18.32 -11.02 20.73
C ILE A 387 18.75 -11.17 22.19
N GLU A 388 19.25 -12.33 22.59
CA GLU A 388 19.83 -12.54 23.92
C GLU A 388 21.05 -11.65 24.16
N THR A 389 21.81 -11.32 23.12
CA THR A 389 22.91 -10.36 23.21
C THR A 389 22.40 -8.94 23.42
N TYR A 390 21.32 -8.53 22.74
CA TYR A 390 20.71 -7.22 22.96
C TYR A 390 20.17 -7.09 24.39
N LEU A 391 19.44 -8.10 24.88
CA LEU A 391 18.83 -8.12 26.21
C LEU A 391 19.84 -7.95 27.35
N LYS A 392 21.10 -8.36 27.17
CA LYS A 392 22.14 -8.26 28.22
C LYS A 392 22.80 -6.87 28.32
N LYS A 393 22.67 -6.02 27.30
CA LYS A 393 23.52 -4.82 27.13
C LYS A 393 22.76 -3.50 27.04
N ASN A 394 21.45 -3.54 26.85
CA ASN A 394 20.66 -2.37 26.46
C ASN A 394 19.41 -2.26 27.33
N GLY A 395 18.87 -1.03 27.46
CA GLY A 395 17.57 -0.81 28.09
C GLY A 395 16.42 -1.39 27.25
N ASN A 396 15.24 -1.59 27.84
CA ASN A 396 14.13 -2.30 27.21
C ASN A 396 13.70 -1.69 25.86
N ALA A 397 13.46 -0.37 25.79
CA ALA A 397 13.08 0.28 24.54
C ALA A 397 14.19 0.19 23.48
N GLN A 398 15.46 0.29 23.90
CA GLN A 398 16.60 0.16 23.01
C GLN A 398 16.70 -1.27 22.43
N VAL A 399 16.51 -2.31 23.25
CA VAL A 399 16.43 -3.69 22.76
C VAL A 399 15.29 -3.85 21.76
N LEU A 400 14.11 -3.34 22.09
CA LEU A 400 12.95 -3.42 21.21
C LEU A 400 13.24 -2.78 19.84
N ALA A 401 13.79 -1.57 19.84
CA ALA A 401 14.16 -0.86 18.63
C ALA A 401 15.23 -1.61 17.83
N LEU A 402 16.26 -2.17 18.48
CA LEU A 402 17.29 -2.97 17.81
C LEU A 402 16.73 -4.25 17.19
N ILE A 403 15.73 -4.90 17.81
CA ILE A 403 15.02 -6.02 17.20
C ILE A 403 14.35 -5.53 15.92
N PHE A 404 13.54 -4.47 16.00
CA PHE A 404 12.81 -3.96 14.85
C PHE A 404 13.69 -3.45 13.70
N ILE A 405 14.87 -2.89 13.99
CA ILE A 405 15.79 -2.39 12.96
C ILE A 405 16.53 -3.53 12.24
N ASN A 406 16.97 -4.56 12.97
CA ASN A 406 17.90 -5.57 12.46
C ASN A 406 17.22 -6.80 11.84
N GLU A 407 15.89 -6.92 11.88
CA GLU A 407 15.15 -8.01 11.24
C GLU A 407 14.94 -7.80 9.73
N LEU A 408 16.06 -7.69 9.01
CA LEU A 408 16.12 -7.33 7.58
C LEU A 408 15.23 -8.17 6.65
N ASN A 409 15.00 -9.45 6.97
CA ASN A 409 14.45 -10.41 6.01
C ASN A 409 13.18 -11.12 6.47
N GLU A 410 12.70 -10.87 7.69
CA GLU A 410 11.63 -11.67 8.28
C GLU A 410 10.74 -10.86 9.21
N LEU A 411 9.70 -10.26 8.63
CA LEU A 411 8.69 -9.45 9.33
C LEU A 411 7.93 -10.20 10.44
N ALA A 412 8.02 -11.53 10.48
CA ALA A 412 7.19 -12.39 11.34
C ALA A 412 7.46 -12.24 12.85
N LEU A 413 8.70 -12.04 13.30
CA LEU A 413 8.96 -11.82 14.73
C LEU A 413 8.59 -10.39 15.14
N SER A 414 9.01 -9.39 14.37
CA SER A 414 8.60 -8.00 14.55
C SER A 414 7.08 -7.86 14.62
N GLU A 415 6.34 -8.58 13.77
CA GLU A 415 4.88 -8.68 13.84
C GLU A 415 4.38 -9.29 15.15
N CYS A 416 4.90 -10.47 15.54
CA CYS A 416 4.49 -11.12 16.79
C CYS A 416 4.73 -10.20 17.99
N LEU A 417 5.86 -9.50 18.02
CA LEU A 417 6.26 -8.62 19.10
C LEU A 417 5.39 -7.36 19.13
N PHE A 418 5.20 -6.70 18.00
CA PHE A 418 4.36 -5.51 17.86
C PHE A 418 2.92 -5.79 18.29
N VAL A 419 2.31 -6.87 17.78
CA VAL A 419 0.93 -7.28 18.13
C VAL A 419 0.80 -7.56 19.63
N LYS A 420 1.77 -8.25 20.24
CA LYS A 420 1.72 -8.53 21.68
C LYS A 420 1.83 -7.28 22.53
N ILE A 421 2.71 -6.35 22.17
CA ILE A 421 2.89 -5.09 22.89
C ILE A 421 1.62 -4.25 22.81
N VAL A 422 1.07 -4.04 21.61
CA VAL A 422 -0.18 -3.28 21.42
C VAL A 422 -1.32 -3.90 22.24
N ASN A 423 -1.47 -5.23 22.21
CA ASN A 423 -2.50 -5.92 23.00
C ASN A 423 -2.28 -5.82 24.51
N ALA A 424 -1.02 -5.85 24.98
CA ALA A 424 -0.71 -5.68 26.39
C ALA A 424 -1.08 -4.26 26.88
N ILE A 425 -0.68 -3.23 26.13
CA ILE A 425 -1.02 -1.83 26.40
C ILE A 425 -2.55 -1.66 26.44
N LYS A 426 -3.27 -2.17 25.43
CA LYS A 426 -4.75 -2.13 25.41
C LYS A 426 -5.37 -2.79 26.64
N LYS A 427 -4.85 -3.93 27.05
CA LYS A 427 -5.35 -4.66 28.22
C LYS A 427 -5.15 -3.87 29.51
N GLU A 428 -4.00 -3.21 29.68
CA GLU A 428 -3.69 -2.37 30.84
C GLU A 428 -4.56 -1.10 30.90
N ILE A 429 -4.84 -0.50 29.73
CA ILE A 429 -5.78 0.64 29.64
C ILE A 429 -7.18 0.20 30.10
N ILE A 430 -7.64 -0.97 29.67
CA ILE A 430 -8.96 -1.51 30.03
C ILE A 430 -9.03 -1.88 31.51
N SER A 431 -8.02 -2.55 32.06
CA SER A 431 -8.01 -2.94 33.48
C SER A 431 -8.02 -1.74 34.42
N GLY A 432 -7.44 -0.61 33.99
CA GLY A 432 -7.37 0.61 34.78
C GLY A 432 -6.26 0.60 35.83
N ASP A 433 -5.34 -0.36 35.73
CA ASP A 433 -4.19 -0.48 36.63
C ASP A 433 -3.25 0.75 36.53
N TYR A 434 -3.30 1.45 35.39
CA TYR A 434 -2.55 2.68 35.13
C TYR A 434 -3.48 3.85 34.75
N PRO A 435 -4.06 4.57 35.72
CA PRO A 435 -4.99 5.68 35.44
C PRO A 435 -4.40 6.77 34.56
N LYS A 436 -3.08 6.99 34.62
CA LYS A 436 -2.38 7.97 33.77
C LYS A 436 -2.50 7.64 32.28
N MET A 437 -2.48 6.34 31.91
CA MET A 437 -2.61 5.93 30.50
C MET A 437 -3.97 6.25 29.92
N LYS A 438 -5.04 6.31 30.73
CA LYS A 438 -6.39 6.69 30.25
C LYS A 438 -6.50 8.15 29.84
N HIS A 439 -5.63 9.01 30.38
CA HIS A 439 -5.66 10.45 30.13
C HIS A 439 -4.61 10.91 29.13
N ASP A 440 -3.63 10.07 28.84
CA ASP A 440 -2.61 10.37 27.83
C ASP A 440 -3.18 10.19 26.42
N LEU A 441 -2.94 11.18 25.56
CA LEU A 441 -3.38 11.16 24.17
C LEU A 441 -2.72 10.00 23.41
N GLU A 442 -1.45 9.71 23.69
CA GLU A 442 -0.69 8.71 22.95
C GLU A 442 -1.24 7.29 23.20
N TYR A 443 -1.60 6.98 24.44
CA TYR A 443 -2.23 5.71 24.80
C TYR A 443 -3.70 5.60 24.32
N LYS A 444 -4.41 6.72 24.23
CA LYS A 444 -5.75 6.75 23.61
C LYS A 444 -5.69 6.32 22.14
N LEU A 445 -4.68 6.79 21.39
CA LEU A 445 -4.47 6.38 20.00
C LEU A 445 -4.21 4.86 19.90
N ILE A 446 -3.44 4.28 20.82
CA ILE A 446 -3.23 2.83 20.88
C ILE A 446 -4.53 2.08 21.22
N ALA A 447 -5.37 2.62 22.11
CA ALA A 447 -6.66 2.00 22.45
C ALA A 447 -7.59 1.91 21.23
N GLU A 448 -7.63 2.96 20.42
CA GLU A 448 -8.43 3.07 19.19
C GLU A 448 -7.78 2.38 17.97
N PHE A 449 -6.53 1.94 18.09
CA PHE A 449 -5.76 1.35 16.99
C PHE A 449 -6.36 0.03 16.48
N ASN A 450 -6.83 -0.01 15.23
CA ASN A 450 -7.27 -1.27 14.61
C ASN A 450 -6.06 -2.11 14.15
N LEU A 451 -5.79 -3.22 14.84
CA LEU A 451 -4.67 -4.11 14.50
C LEU A 451 -4.86 -4.82 13.16
N GLU A 452 -6.09 -5.16 12.77
CA GLU A 452 -6.32 -5.85 11.49
C GLU A 452 -6.08 -4.92 10.29
N GLU A 453 -6.34 -3.63 10.46
CA GLU A 453 -6.28 -2.65 9.38
C GLU A 453 -4.94 -1.92 9.29
N HIS A 454 -4.34 -1.56 10.44
CA HIS A 454 -3.18 -0.66 10.48
C HIS A 454 -1.84 -1.37 10.69
N LYS A 455 -1.84 -2.62 11.18
CA LYS A 455 -0.62 -3.31 11.61
C LYS A 455 0.45 -3.38 10.53
N ASP A 456 0.09 -3.78 9.31
CA ASP A 456 1.07 -3.98 8.24
C ASP A 456 1.77 -2.66 7.86
N PHE A 457 1.00 -1.56 7.80
CA PHE A 457 1.54 -0.23 7.55
C PHE A 457 2.48 0.22 8.68
N TYR A 458 2.09 0.00 9.94
CA TYR A 458 2.93 0.35 11.08
C TYR A 458 4.19 -0.50 11.16
N ILE A 459 4.14 -1.79 10.83
CA ILE A 459 5.33 -2.63 10.82
C ILE A 459 6.28 -2.21 9.69
N ALA A 460 5.75 -1.92 8.50
CA ALA A 460 6.56 -1.52 7.35
C ALA A 460 7.34 -0.21 7.59
N ASN A 461 6.77 0.74 8.33
CA ASN A 461 7.43 2.00 8.68
C ASN A 461 8.33 1.92 9.91
N LEU A 462 8.19 0.85 10.72
CA LEU A 462 8.74 0.83 12.06
C LEU A 462 10.26 0.96 12.08
N ARG A 463 10.94 0.29 11.14
CA ARG A 463 12.41 0.27 11.02
C ARG A 463 13.02 1.63 10.70
N THR A 464 12.36 2.40 9.85
CA THR A 464 12.89 3.68 9.34
C THR A 464 12.36 4.88 10.11
N HIS A 465 11.36 4.67 10.98
CA HIS A 465 10.76 5.76 11.72
C HIS A 465 11.71 6.36 12.75
N HIS A 466 11.73 7.70 12.84
CA HIS A 466 12.66 8.43 13.70
C HIS A 466 12.53 8.09 15.19
N GLU A 467 11.33 7.82 15.70
CA GLU A 467 11.12 7.34 17.08
C GLU A 467 11.84 6.01 17.37
N THR A 468 11.84 5.07 16.41
CA THR A 468 12.57 3.81 16.51
C THR A 468 14.07 4.04 16.49
N LEU A 469 14.56 4.89 15.58
CA LEU A 469 15.97 5.25 15.50
C LEU A 469 16.44 5.97 16.78
N ALA A 470 15.63 6.86 17.32
CA ALA A 470 15.88 7.56 18.58
C ALA A 470 15.93 6.56 19.75
N ALA A 471 14.97 5.63 19.84
CA ALA A 471 14.96 4.59 20.86
C ALA A 471 16.21 3.69 20.80
N ALA A 472 16.67 3.32 19.61
CA ALA A 472 17.91 2.55 19.42
C ALA A 472 19.17 3.32 19.88
N ALA A 473 19.14 4.65 19.85
CA ALA A 473 20.25 5.52 20.21
C ALA A 473 20.29 5.96 21.69
N ARG A 474 19.26 5.68 22.50
CA ARG A 474 19.07 6.24 23.87
C ARG A 474 20.25 6.03 24.84
N HIS A 475 21.15 5.08 24.61
CA HIS A 475 22.31 4.81 25.48
C HIS A 475 23.61 4.46 24.74
N SER A 476 23.75 4.88 23.48
CA SER A 476 25.05 4.82 22.79
C SER A 476 25.93 5.94 23.35
N ASP A 477 26.75 5.67 24.36
CA ASP A 477 27.75 6.61 24.85
C ASP A 477 28.73 6.97 23.71
N SER A 478 28.42 8.03 22.94
CA SER A 478 29.22 8.85 22.00
C SER A 478 30.32 8.22 21.12
N ALA A 479 30.48 6.90 21.08
CA ALA A 479 31.52 6.23 20.35
C ALA A 479 30.92 5.11 19.51
N VAL A 480 30.97 5.30 18.19
CA VAL A 480 30.76 4.28 17.15
C VAL A 480 29.28 4.05 16.75
N MET A 481 28.74 4.99 15.98
CA MET A 481 27.74 4.70 14.94
C MET A 481 28.35 5.13 13.59
N SER A 482 29.29 4.34 13.07
CA SER A 482 29.90 4.54 11.74
C SER A 482 29.57 3.44 10.74
N TYR A 483 28.53 2.63 10.98
CA TYR A 483 28.13 1.56 10.07
C TYR A 483 26.61 1.52 9.91
N ALA A 484 26.08 2.43 9.09
CA ALA A 484 24.80 2.28 8.39
C ALA A 484 24.61 3.47 7.43
N TYR A 485 25.23 3.38 6.25
CA TYR A 485 24.76 4.05 5.03
C TYR A 485 25.06 3.14 3.84
#